data_AF-A0A850BY79-F1
#
_entry.id   AF-A0A850BY79-F1
#
_cell.length_a   1.000
_cell.length_b   1.000
_cell.length_c   1.000
_cell.angle_alpha   90.00
_cell.angle_beta   90.00
_cell.angle_gamma   90.00
#
_symmetry.space_group_name_H-M   'P 1'
#
loop_
_entity.id
_entity.type
_entity.pdbx_description
1 polymer ?
#
loop_
_entity_poly.entity_id
_entity_poly.type
_entity_poly.pdbx_seq_one_letter_code
_entity_poly.pdbx_strand_id
1 'polypeptide(L)'
;MTRIIAGSLKGRRLATPPGDRTRPTSDRVREALFNSLAPGGDLDGLRFADLYAGSGAVGIEALSRGATAALFVESHPLTAKLLRKNLADLGVSGGEV
;
A
#
# COMPACT_ATOMS: atom_id res chain seq x y z
N MET A 1 11.02 -0.32 8.73
CA MET A 1 10.24 -1.47 8.22
C MET A 1 8.80 -1.29 8.63
N THR A 2 7.85 -1.35 7.69
CA THR A 2 6.41 -1.20 7.96
C THR A 2 5.68 -2.52 7.66
N ARG A 3 4.41 -2.67 8.05
CA ARG A 3 3.62 -3.89 7.86
C ARG A 3 2.19 -3.57 7.42
N ILE A 4 1.54 -4.52 6.76
CA ILE A 4 0.10 -4.42 6.46
C ILE A 4 -0.70 -4.58 7.76
N ILE A 5 -1.73 -3.74 7.95
CA ILE A 5 -2.48 -3.59 9.21
C ILE A 5 -3.71 -4.50 9.24
N ALA A 6 -4.44 -4.60 8.13
CA ALA A 6 -5.68 -5.37 8.03
C ALA A 6 -5.85 -6.05 6.67
N GLY A 7 -6.93 -6.80 6.52
CA GLY A 7 -7.26 -7.52 5.29
C GLY A 7 -6.46 -8.82 5.10
N SER A 8 -6.48 -9.34 3.88
CA SER A 8 -5.92 -10.65 3.51
C SER A 8 -4.41 -10.76 3.68
N LEU A 9 -3.69 -9.63 3.64
CA LEU A 9 -2.23 -9.57 3.79
C LEU A 9 -1.79 -9.11 5.19
N LYS A 10 -2.70 -9.03 6.16
CA LYS A 10 -2.45 -8.55 7.52
C LYS A 10 -1.17 -9.13 8.13
N GLY A 11 -0.33 -8.27 8.70
CA GLY A 11 0.91 -8.64 9.39
C GLY A 11 2.11 -8.86 8.47
N ARG A 12 1.92 -8.93 7.14
CA ARG A 12 3.03 -9.06 6.19
C ARG A 12 3.88 -7.80 6.17
N ARG A 13 5.19 -7.96 6.06
CA ARG A 13 6.17 -6.86 6.09
C ARG A 13 6.33 -6.23 4.71
N LEU A 14 6.60 -4.92 4.71
CA LEU A 14 6.95 -4.14 3.53
C LEU A 14 8.36 -3.59 3.66
N ALA A 15 9.13 -3.69 2.58
CA ALA A 15 10.39 -3.00 2.47
C ALA A 15 10.14 -1.50 2.25
N THR A 16 10.94 -0.66 2.90
CA THR A 16 10.89 0.80 2.80
C THR A 16 12.23 1.28 2.26
N PRO A 17 12.27 2.34 1.42
CA PRO A 17 13.52 2.84 0.91
C PRO A 17 14.39 3.35 2.08
N PRO A 18 15.73 3.27 1.96
CA PRO A 18 16.62 3.79 2.99
C PRO A 18 16.58 5.32 3.03
N GLY A 19 16.92 5.88 4.19
CA GLY A 19 16.95 7.32 4.41
C GLY A 19 15.57 7.93 4.64
N ASP A 20 15.51 9.25 4.50
CA ASP A 20 14.39 10.14 4.82
C ASP A 20 13.64 10.65 3.58
N ARG A 21 14.06 10.21 2.39
CA ARG A 21 13.48 10.60 1.09
C ARG A 21 12.00 10.30 0.96
N THR A 22 11.52 9.26 1.64
CA THR A 22 10.08 9.02 1.82
C THR A 22 9.73 9.17 3.28
N ARG A 23 8.76 10.03 3.59
CA ARG A 23 8.17 10.08 4.93
C ARG A 23 7.23 8.87 5.09
N PRO A 24 7.54 7.88 5.94
CA PRO A 24 6.66 6.73 6.10
C PRO A 24 5.32 7.17 6.73
N THR A 25 4.21 6.75 6.14
CA THR A 25 2.90 6.86 6.78
C THR A 25 2.87 5.90 7.96
N SER A 26 2.66 6.40 9.18
CA SER A 26 2.63 5.55 10.37
C SER A 26 1.45 4.59 10.34
N ASP A 27 1.57 3.48 11.06
CA ASP A 27 0.50 2.48 11.14
C ASP A 27 -0.81 3.13 11.64
N ARG A 28 -0.74 4.00 12.66
CA ARG A 28 -1.88 4.75 13.18
C ARG A 28 -2.54 5.65 12.12
N VAL A 29 -1.75 6.33 11.28
CA VAL A 29 -2.29 7.21 10.24
C VAL A 29 -2.94 6.38 9.12
N ARG A 30 -2.35 5.25 8.72
CA ARG A 30 -2.99 4.34 7.75
C ARG A 30 -4.28 3.75 8.30
N GLU A 31 -4.29 3.32 9.56
CA GLU A 31 -5.50 2.80 10.20
C GLU A 31 -6.61 3.86 10.25
N ALA A 32 -6.30 5.09 10.67
CA ALA A 32 -7.24 6.19 10.67
C ALA A 32 -7.77 6.50 9.26
N LEU A 33 -6.90 6.52 8.25
CA LEU A 33 -7.28 6.74 6.85
C LEU A 33 -8.34 5.73 6.39
N PHE A 34 -8.11 4.43 6.57
CA PHE A 34 -9.07 3.42 6.11
C PHE A 34 -10.34 3.38 6.96
N ASN A 35 -10.26 3.67 8.26
CA ASN A 35 -11.45 3.81 9.10
C ASN A 35 -12.33 4.98 8.65
N SER A 36 -11.75 6.05 8.11
CA SER A 36 -12.50 7.18 7.53
C SER A 36 -13.03 6.90 6.12
N LEU A 37 -12.26 6.22 5.27
CA LEU A 37 -12.65 5.94 3.87
C LEU A 37 -13.77 4.91 3.76
N ALA A 38 -13.73 3.86 4.57
CA ALA A 38 -14.70 2.79 4.56
C ALA A 38 -15.01 2.39 6.02
N PRO A 39 -16.00 3.05 6.67
CA PRO A 39 -16.46 2.66 7.99
C PRO A 39 -16.98 1.21 7.94
N GLY A 40 -16.21 0.26 8.48
CA GLY A 40 -16.47 -1.19 8.37
C GLY A 40 -15.35 -1.97 7.66
N GLY A 41 -14.47 -1.28 6.92
CA GLY A 41 -13.19 -1.79 6.46
C GLY A 41 -13.16 -2.48 5.10
N ASP A 42 -14.29 -2.51 4.39
CA ASP A 42 -14.42 -3.21 3.11
C ASP A 42 -14.26 -2.27 1.91
N LEU A 43 -13.37 -2.64 1.00
CA LEU A 43 -13.12 -1.95 -0.28
C LEU A 43 -13.47 -2.83 -1.48
N ASP A 44 -14.23 -3.90 -1.27
CA ASP A 44 -14.63 -4.86 -2.30
C ASP A 44 -15.20 -4.18 -3.53
N GLY A 45 -14.68 -4.56 -4.70
CA GLY A 45 -15.08 -4.03 -6.00
C GLY A 45 -14.55 -2.64 -6.36
N LEU A 46 -13.87 -1.94 -5.43
CA LEU A 46 -13.37 -0.59 -5.68
C LEU A 46 -11.99 -0.59 -6.36
N ARG A 47 -11.69 0.51 -7.04
CA ARG A 47 -10.36 0.80 -7.62
C ARG A 47 -9.72 1.94 -6.85
N PHE A 48 -8.45 1.78 -6.50
CA PHE A 48 -7.69 2.73 -5.69
C PHE A 48 -6.60 3.41 -6.53
N ALA A 49 -6.25 4.65 -6.20
CA ALA A 49 -5.12 5.36 -6.80
C ALA A 49 -4.23 5.95 -5.70
N ASP A 50 -2.95 5.59 -5.70
CA ASP A 50 -1.94 6.03 -4.74
C ASP A 50 -0.91 6.90 -5.48
N LEU A 51 -1.11 8.23 -5.47
CA LEU A 51 -0.46 9.16 -6.40
C LEU A 51 0.94 9.64 -6.00
N TYR A 52 1.44 9.18 -4.85
CA TYR A 52 2.81 9.37 -4.39
C TYR A 52 3.20 8.14 -3.57
N ALA A 53 3.15 6.99 -4.26
CA ALA A 53 3.01 5.69 -3.61
C ALA A 53 4.17 5.35 -2.67
N GLY A 54 5.38 5.85 -2.91
CA GLY A 54 6.55 5.51 -2.12
C GLY A 54 6.75 4.00 -2.12
N SER A 55 6.76 3.38 -0.94
CA SER A 55 6.86 1.91 -0.82
C SER A 55 5.56 1.15 -1.15
N GLY A 56 4.48 1.87 -1.49
CA GLY A 56 3.14 1.32 -1.76
C GLY A 56 2.33 0.99 -0.51
N ALA A 57 2.72 1.50 0.66
CA ALA A 57 2.12 1.06 1.91
C ALA A 57 0.61 1.32 2.00
N VAL A 58 0.11 2.37 1.35
CA VAL A 58 -1.32 2.71 1.38
C VAL A 58 -2.07 1.93 0.30
N GLY A 59 -1.64 1.98 -0.97
CA GLY A 59 -2.33 1.22 -2.03
C GLY A 59 -2.31 -0.30 -1.82
N ILE A 60 -1.24 -0.89 -1.27
CA ILE A 60 -1.21 -2.32 -0.94
C ILE A 60 -2.15 -2.65 0.23
N GLU A 61 -2.28 -1.74 1.20
CA GLU A 61 -3.28 -1.89 2.27
C GLU A 61 -4.71 -1.85 1.72
N ALA A 62 -4.97 -1.01 0.70
CA ALA A 62 -6.25 -0.98 0.01
C ALA A 62 -6.55 -2.33 -0.67
N LEU A 63 -5.58 -2.90 -1.40
CA LEU A 63 -5.70 -4.23 -2.02
C LEU A 63 -5.91 -5.33 -0.98
N SER A 64 -5.18 -5.26 0.15
CA SER A 64 -5.36 -6.19 1.27
C SER A 64 -6.81 -6.18 1.80
N ARG A 65 -7.44 -5.00 1.81
CA ARG A 65 -8.81 -4.76 2.31
C ARG A 65 -9.92 -4.97 1.27
N GLY A 66 -9.62 -5.54 0.10
CA GLY A 66 -10.63 -5.93 -0.88
C GLY A 66 -10.68 -5.10 -2.16
N ALA A 67 -9.88 -4.02 -2.27
CA ALA A 67 -9.82 -3.27 -3.52
C ALA A 67 -9.40 -4.19 -4.67
N THR A 68 -10.14 -4.13 -5.79
CA THR A 68 -9.92 -5.00 -6.95
C THR A 68 -8.67 -4.59 -7.73
N ALA A 69 -8.35 -3.30 -7.74
CA ALA A 69 -7.16 -2.79 -8.39
C ALA A 69 -6.61 -1.57 -7.66
N ALA A 70 -5.30 -1.36 -7.75
CA ALA A 70 -4.64 -0.16 -7.31
C ALA A 70 -3.64 0.33 -8.36
N LEU A 71 -3.80 1.58 -8.79
CA LEU A 71 -2.81 2.31 -9.57
C LEU A 71 -1.85 3.01 -8.61
N PHE A 72 -0.56 2.80 -8.80
CA PHE A 72 0.49 3.44 -8.03
C PHE A 72 1.28 4.40 -8.92
N VAL A 73 1.46 5.64 -8.47
CA VAL A 73 2.29 6.62 -9.17
C VAL A 73 3.48 6.98 -8.27
N GLU A 74 4.69 6.75 -8.76
CA GLU A 74 5.93 7.08 -8.07
C GLU A 74 6.95 7.61 -9.07
N SER A 75 7.46 8.82 -8.83
CA SER A 75 8.37 9.50 -9.74
C SER A 75 9.80 9.00 -9.64
N HIS A 76 10.21 8.43 -8.50
CA HIS A 76 11.58 8.00 -8.31
C HIS A 76 11.82 6.54 -8.71
N PRO A 77 12.72 6.28 -9.67
CA PRO A 77 12.91 4.94 -10.23
C PRO A 77 13.25 3.86 -9.21
N LEU A 78 14.13 4.15 -8.23
CA LEU A 78 14.52 3.14 -7.23
C LEU A 78 13.38 2.84 -6.25
N THR A 79 12.53 3.82 -5.98
CA THR A 79 11.37 3.65 -5.09
C THR A 79 10.26 2.89 -5.82
N ALA A 80 10.02 3.20 -7.09
CA ALA A 80 9.12 2.42 -7.95
C ALA A 80 9.60 0.96 -8.12
N LYS A 81 10.92 0.73 -8.23
CA LYS A 81 11.49 -0.63 -8.25
C LYS A 81 11.24 -1.38 -6.94
N LEU A 82 11.41 -0.71 -5.79
CA LEU A 82 11.12 -1.28 -4.48
C LEU A 82 9.63 -1.61 -4.31
N LEU A 83 8.75 -0.73 -4.77
CA LEU A 83 7.31 -0.94 -4.79
C LEU A 83 6.93 -2.19 -5.60
N ARG A 84 7.45 -2.33 -6.83
CA ARG A 84 7.23 -3.54 -7.64
C ARG A 84 7.73 -4.81 -6.92
N LYS A 85 8.86 -4.72 -6.21
CA LYS A 85 9.35 -5.82 -5.38
C LYS A 85 8.38 -6.16 -4.24
N ASN A 86 7.85 -5.17 -3.53
CA ASN A 86 6.87 -5.40 -2.46
C ASN A 86 5.60 -6.10 -3.00
N LEU A 87 5.09 -5.67 -4.16
CA LEU A 87 3.93 -6.33 -4.80
C LEU A 87 4.23 -7.80 -5.12
N ALA A 88 5.40 -8.08 -5.68
CA ALA A 88 5.84 -9.45 -6.00
C ALA A 88 6.05 -10.32 -4.74
N ASP A 89 6.78 -9.82 -3.73
CA ASP A 89 7.04 -10.54 -2.47
C ASP A 89 5.75 -10.89 -1.71
N LEU A 90 4.73 -10.04 -1.85
CA LEU A 90 3.44 -10.21 -1.21
C LEU A 90 2.45 -11.06 -2.03
N GLY A 91 2.78 -11.36 -3.30
CA GLY A 91 1.92 -12.13 -4.20
C GLY A 91 0.63 -11.40 -4.57
N VAL A 92 0.68 -10.06 -4.61
CA VAL A 92 -0.51 -9.24 -4.84
C VAL A 92 -0.83 -9.15 -6.33
N SER A 93 -2.07 -9.47 -6.67
CA SER A 93 -2.63 -9.22 -8.00
C SER A 93 -3.41 -7.90 -8.01
N GLY A 94 -3.59 -7.29 -9.19
CA GLY A 94 -4.35 -6.03 -9.35
C GLY A 94 -3.57 -4.74 -9.08
N GLY A 95 -2.27 -4.81 -8.80
CA GLY A 95 -1.40 -3.63 -8.68
C GLY A 95 -0.75 -3.22 -10.00
N GLU A 96 -0.88 -1.96 -10.39
CA GLU A 96 -0.24 -1.35 -11.57
C GLU A 96 0.68 -0.20 -11.13
N VAL A 97 1.96 -0.21 -11.52
CA VAL A 97 3.00 0.77 -11.10
C VAL A 97 3.65 1.47 -12.28
#